data_AF-A0A9P9YNU8-F1
#
_entry.id   AF-A0A9P9YNU8-F1
#
_cell.length_a   1.000
_cell.length_b   1.000
_cell.length_c   1.000
_cell.angle_alpha   90.00
_cell.angle_beta   90.00
_cell.angle_gamma   90.00
#
_symmetry.space_group_name_H-M   'P 1'
#
loop_
_entity.id
_entity.type
_entity.pdbx_description
1 polymer ?
#
loop_
_entity_poly.entity_id
_entity_poly.type
_entity_poly.pdbx_seq_one_letter_code
_entity_poly.pdbx_strand_id
1 'polypeptide(L)'
;MSRLLRRNSSQLRLLLSSGGQVTRLASSSSSSSSSGEVEPPTSTAQQEIRKPKRQTPPLVPDSEIKKSVFISQSSDVFTNLALEDWLYKNFDFSHHHVLLLWANDPCVVIGRHQNPFTEANVSRLVERGITLARRNSGGGAVYHDLGNLNCTFFSPRERYDRKYNLNIVTRALFREWAIKAEINDRDDIVVMDKKISGTAAKLGHPNSYHHCTILASANKLHLGESLVKEPANYISRATASVPSPIRNLVDVNRTVSVPQLRSAVGYEYLRTAATSLEDGGNTQTMKQRGFQLINPTEKWFPGIEELRSNYSSWDWVIGKTPKFTVQKDLDVKGDDQDMKLKLSVEVEAGLMKEIGIQLPQSDQLVPVVTPLQGKPYNEENLNGIVGALKLVSASNVKQAINGSA
;
A
#
# COMPACT_ATOMS: atom_id res chain seq x y z
N MET A 1 -24.55 5.04 10.86
CA MET A 1 -23.83 6.11 11.58
C MET A 1 -22.84 5.60 12.65
N SER A 2 -23.16 4.61 13.51
CA SER A 2 -22.27 4.20 14.62
C SER A 2 -20.99 3.43 14.23
N ARG A 3 -20.96 2.71 13.11
CA ARG A 3 -19.75 1.96 12.65
C ARG A 3 -18.68 2.85 12.01
N LEU A 4 -19.07 3.86 11.22
CA LEU A 4 -18.13 4.83 10.63
C LEU A 4 -17.45 5.67 11.74
N LEU A 5 -18.22 6.13 12.74
CA LEU A 5 -17.69 6.88 13.88
C LEU A 5 -16.73 6.05 14.74
N ARG A 6 -16.98 4.74 14.92
CA ARG A 6 -16.05 3.83 15.63
C ARG A 6 -14.79 3.48 14.83
N ARG A 7 -14.86 3.42 13.50
CA ARG A 7 -13.67 3.23 12.65
C ARG A 7 -12.80 4.48 12.63
N ASN A 8 -13.41 5.66 12.46
CA ASN A 8 -12.71 6.93 12.45
C ASN A 8 -12.02 7.21 13.79
N SER A 9 -12.64 6.87 14.93
CA SER A 9 -12.00 7.05 16.24
C SER A 9 -10.74 6.20 16.45
N SER A 10 -10.58 5.07 15.74
CA SER A 10 -9.36 4.25 15.81
C SER A 10 -8.20 4.84 15.00
N GLN A 11 -8.44 5.36 13.79
CA GLN A 11 -7.40 6.09 13.04
C GLN A 11 -7.09 7.46 13.64
N LEU A 12 -8.10 8.16 14.15
CA LEU A 12 -7.91 9.40 14.92
C LEU A 12 -7.04 9.12 16.15
N ARG A 13 -7.27 8.02 16.88
CA ARG A 13 -6.39 7.57 17.97
C ARG A 13 -5.00 7.17 17.50
N LEU A 14 -4.84 6.53 16.34
CA LEU A 14 -3.51 6.23 15.78
C LEU A 14 -2.68 7.50 15.54
N LEU A 15 -3.31 8.58 15.06
CA LEU A 15 -2.63 9.83 14.72
C LEU A 15 -2.54 10.82 15.90
N LEU A 16 -3.47 10.77 16.85
CA LEU A 16 -3.56 11.70 17.99
C LEU A 16 -3.15 11.09 19.35
N SER A 17 -3.21 9.77 19.53
CA SER A 17 -2.95 9.12 20.82
C SER A 17 -1.91 8.00 20.73
N SER A 18 -0.66 8.33 21.01
CA SER A 18 0.26 7.40 21.66
C SER A 18 1.29 8.17 22.50
N GLY A 19 0.80 8.71 23.62
CA GLY A 19 1.63 9.12 24.77
C GLY A 19 1.97 7.95 25.72
N GLY A 20 1.88 6.70 25.27
CA GLY A 20 2.25 5.52 26.04
C GLY A 20 3.65 5.04 25.66
N GLN A 21 4.49 4.80 26.67
CA GLN A 21 5.85 4.29 26.55
C GLN A 21 5.92 3.09 25.59
N VAL A 22 6.81 3.18 24.61
CA VAL A 22 7.29 2.02 23.85
C VAL A 22 8.24 1.24 24.76
N THR A 23 7.71 0.30 25.54
CA THR A 23 8.53 -0.67 26.29
C THR A 23 8.96 -1.78 25.33
N ARG A 24 10.22 -1.71 24.86
CA ARG A 24 10.89 -2.85 24.24
C ARG A 24 11.22 -3.88 25.33
N LEU A 25 10.65 -5.06 25.25
CA LEU A 25 11.14 -6.22 25.99
C LEU A 25 12.44 -6.70 25.32
N ALA A 26 13.56 -6.56 26.03
CA ALA A 26 14.84 -7.12 25.65
C ALA A 26 14.80 -8.63 25.87
N SER A 27 15.13 -9.41 24.83
CA SER A 27 15.38 -10.85 24.96
C SER A 27 16.85 -11.05 25.34
N SER A 28 17.05 -11.68 26.50
CA SER A 28 18.35 -12.15 26.99
C SER A 28 18.69 -13.49 26.33
N SER A 29 19.77 -13.53 25.55
CA SER A 29 20.41 -14.78 25.13
C SER A 29 21.66 -14.99 25.99
N SER A 30 21.58 -15.93 26.91
CA SER A 30 22.68 -16.41 27.74
C SER A 30 23.70 -17.18 26.91
N SER A 31 24.94 -16.71 26.88
CA SER A 31 26.12 -17.40 26.37
C SER A 31 26.70 -18.33 27.44
N SER A 32 26.75 -19.64 27.16
CA SER A 32 27.57 -20.60 27.93
C SER A 32 28.78 -21.00 27.10
N SER A 33 29.96 -20.63 27.61
CA SER A 33 31.28 -21.03 27.16
C SER A 33 31.60 -22.47 27.59
N SER A 34 32.17 -23.28 26.69
CA SER A 34 33.03 -24.40 27.08
C SER A 34 34.17 -24.56 26.09
N SER A 35 35.37 -24.42 26.62
CA SER A 35 36.70 -24.66 26.06
C SER A 35 36.92 -26.11 25.62
N GLY A 36 37.62 -26.28 24.49
CA GLY A 36 38.24 -27.54 24.08
C GLY A 36 39.36 -27.25 23.07
N GLU A 37 40.54 -27.80 23.35
CA GLU A 37 41.85 -27.46 22.79
C GLU A 37 42.05 -27.81 21.30
N VAL A 38 43.09 -27.19 20.73
CA VAL A 38 43.54 -27.21 19.34
C VAL A 38 44.70 -28.21 19.17
N GLU A 39 44.74 -28.99 18.08
CA GLU A 39 45.98 -29.45 17.41
C GLU A 39 45.72 -29.84 15.91
N PRO A 40 46.75 -29.90 15.02
CA PRO A 40 46.72 -29.29 13.67
C PRO A 40 46.60 -30.32 12.49
N PRO A 41 46.63 -29.88 11.20
CA PRO A 41 45.82 -30.47 10.12
C PRO A 41 46.52 -31.52 9.25
N THR A 42 45.71 -32.38 8.62
CA THR A 42 46.14 -33.24 7.50
C THR A 42 45.28 -32.99 6.27
N SER A 43 45.97 -32.73 5.16
CA SER A 43 45.44 -32.40 3.84
C SER A 43 44.56 -33.53 3.26
N THR A 44 43.38 -33.21 2.74
CA THR A 44 42.79 -34.00 1.64
C THR A 44 41.80 -33.19 0.81
N ALA A 45 41.82 -33.50 -0.48
CA ALA A 45 41.28 -32.78 -1.63
C ALA A 45 39.82 -32.27 -1.51
N GLN A 46 39.60 -31.07 -2.08
CA GLN A 46 38.29 -30.49 -2.34
C GLN A 46 37.51 -31.34 -3.35
N GLN A 47 36.38 -31.92 -2.92
CA GLN A 47 35.30 -32.33 -3.82
C GLN A 47 34.17 -31.29 -3.71
N GLU A 48 33.93 -30.56 -4.79
CA GLU A 48 32.75 -29.72 -4.96
C GLU A 48 31.48 -30.58 -4.89
N ILE A 49 30.81 -30.57 -3.74
CA ILE A 49 29.46 -31.12 -3.61
C ILE A 49 28.51 -30.17 -4.35
N ARG A 50 28.19 -30.48 -5.61
CA ARG A 50 27.09 -29.85 -6.34
C ARG A 50 25.79 -30.10 -5.56
N LYS A 51 25.23 -29.06 -4.95
CA LYS A 51 23.89 -29.09 -4.38
C LYS A 51 22.90 -29.56 -5.46
N PRO A 52 22.01 -30.54 -5.17
CA PRO A 52 21.07 -31.01 -6.17
C PRO A 52 20.16 -29.85 -6.59
N LYS A 53 20.03 -29.64 -7.92
CA LYS A 53 19.00 -28.75 -8.48
C LYS A 53 17.67 -29.27 -7.98
N ARG A 54 17.00 -28.49 -7.13
CA ARG A 54 15.63 -28.77 -6.67
C ARG A 54 14.75 -28.86 -7.90
N GLN A 55 14.39 -30.08 -8.32
CA GLN A 55 13.46 -30.29 -9.42
C GLN A 55 12.13 -29.66 -9.01
N THR A 56 11.72 -28.61 -9.70
CA THR A 56 10.36 -28.08 -9.57
C THR A 56 9.42 -29.19 -10.00
N PRO A 57 8.43 -29.58 -9.16
CA PRO A 57 7.45 -30.56 -9.58
C PRO A 57 6.77 -30.09 -10.87
N PRO A 58 6.43 -31.01 -11.79
CA PRO A 58 5.80 -30.66 -13.05
C PRO A 58 4.48 -29.92 -12.78
N LEU A 59 4.24 -28.85 -13.53
CA LEU A 59 3.03 -28.04 -13.40
C LEU A 59 1.82 -28.84 -13.90
N VAL A 60 0.74 -28.82 -13.12
CA VAL A 60 -0.54 -29.49 -13.42
C VAL A 60 -1.13 -28.98 -14.73
N PRO A 61 -1.61 -29.83 -15.66
CA PRO A 61 -2.23 -29.38 -16.91
C PRO A 61 -3.43 -28.42 -16.71
N ASP A 62 -3.65 -27.50 -17.64
CA ASP A 62 -4.70 -26.47 -17.54
C ASP A 62 -6.11 -27.07 -17.39
N SER A 63 -6.36 -28.22 -18.02
CA SER A 63 -7.63 -28.97 -17.94
C SER A 63 -7.98 -29.46 -16.54
N GLU A 64 -6.99 -29.61 -15.67
CA GLU A 64 -7.16 -30.07 -14.29
C GLU A 64 -7.30 -28.91 -13.30
N ILE A 65 -7.01 -27.67 -13.73
CA ILE A 65 -7.12 -26.48 -12.88
C ILE A 65 -8.59 -26.11 -12.72
N LYS A 66 -9.07 -26.11 -11.48
CA LYS A 66 -10.37 -25.54 -11.13
C LYS A 66 -10.26 -24.04 -10.88
N LYS A 67 -11.32 -23.31 -11.19
CA LYS A 67 -11.42 -21.87 -10.90
C LYS A 67 -12.62 -21.54 -10.03
N SER A 68 -12.44 -20.53 -9.19
CA SER A 68 -13.50 -19.91 -8.40
C SER A 68 -13.46 -18.39 -8.50
N VAL A 69 -14.63 -17.77 -8.42
CA VAL A 69 -14.76 -16.33 -8.19
C VAL A 69 -15.23 -16.12 -6.76
N PHE A 70 -14.39 -15.56 -5.92
CA PHE A 70 -14.71 -15.18 -4.55
C PHE A 70 -15.16 -13.72 -4.52
N ILE A 71 -16.19 -13.44 -3.75
CA ILE A 71 -16.70 -12.08 -3.57
C ILE A 71 -16.65 -11.76 -2.08
N SER A 72 -15.83 -10.80 -1.68
CA SER A 72 -15.83 -10.35 -0.29
C SER A 72 -17.15 -9.66 0.06
N GLN A 73 -17.72 -10.03 1.20
CA GLN A 73 -18.88 -9.34 1.78
C GLN A 73 -18.49 -8.11 2.61
N SER A 74 -17.20 -7.86 2.83
CA SER A 74 -16.71 -6.71 3.58
C SER A 74 -16.39 -5.53 2.66
N SER A 75 -16.72 -4.32 3.11
CA SER A 75 -16.23 -3.06 2.55
C SER A 75 -15.06 -2.46 3.35
N ASP A 76 -14.56 -3.15 4.38
CA ASP A 76 -13.41 -2.69 5.15
C ASP A 76 -12.11 -2.97 4.40
N VAL A 77 -11.32 -1.93 4.11
CA VAL A 77 -10.04 -2.08 3.41
C VAL A 77 -9.07 -2.98 4.19
N PHE A 78 -9.04 -2.89 5.52
CA PHE A 78 -8.12 -3.71 6.33
C PHE A 78 -8.53 -5.18 6.33
N THR A 79 -9.83 -5.47 6.45
CA THR A 79 -10.34 -6.84 6.36
C THR A 79 -10.09 -7.43 4.98
N ASN A 80 -10.29 -6.66 3.90
CA ASN A 80 -10.07 -7.15 2.55
C ASN A 80 -8.59 -7.38 2.24
N LEU A 81 -7.69 -6.51 2.71
CA LEU A 81 -6.23 -6.74 2.61
C LEU A 81 -5.79 -7.94 3.46
N ALA A 82 -6.39 -8.14 4.63
CA ALA A 82 -6.15 -9.33 5.46
C ALA A 82 -6.63 -10.61 4.76
N LEU A 83 -7.80 -10.59 4.11
CA LEU A 83 -8.30 -11.71 3.30
C LEU A 83 -7.36 -12.02 2.12
N GLU A 84 -6.91 -10.99 1.40
CA GLU A 84 -5.94 -11.14 0.30
C GLU A 84 -4.64 -11.83 0.80
N ASP A 85 -4.10 -11.37 1.93
CA ASP A 85 -2.88 -11.94 2.52
C ASP A 85 -3.09 -13.34 3.09
N TRP A 86 -4.26 -13.61 3.68
CA TRP A 86 -4.61 -14.93 4.19
C TRP A 86 -4.69 -15.94 3.06
N LEU A 87 -5.42 -15.62 1.98
CA LEU A 87 -5.51 -16.48 0.80
C LEU A 87 -4.12 -16.73 0.21
N TYR A 88 -3.31 -15.67 0.07
CA TYR A 88 -1.94 -15.77 -0.42
C TYR A 88 -1.06 -16.73 0.41
N LYS A 89 -1.22 -16.75 1.74
CA LYS A 89 -0.40 -17.57 2.65
C LYS A 89 -0.91 -19.00 2.83
N ASN A 90 -2.22 -19.20 2.85
CA ASN A 90 -2.83 -20.44 3.34
C ASN A 90 -3.56 -21.26 2.26
N PHE A 91 -3.93 -20.65 1.13
CA PHE A 91 -4.67 -21.35 0.08
C PHE A 91 -3.70 -22.05 -0.89
N ASP A 92 -4.04 -23.29 -1.28
CA ASP A 92 -3.30 -24.04 -2.27
C ASP A 92 -3.79 -23.72 -3.68
N PHE A 93 -2.94 -23.01 -4.44
CA PHE A 93 -3.26 -22.62 -5.81
C PHE A 93 -2.75 -23.61 -6.87
N SER A 94 -2.15 -24.74 -6.49
CA SER A 94 -1.56 -25.71 -7.43
C SER A 94 -2.56 -26.29 -8.43
N HIS A 95 -3.78 -26.57 -7.97
CA HIS A 95 -4.89 -27.13 -8.78
C HIS A 95 -6.14 -26.23 -8.78
N HIS A 96 -6.08 -25.07 -8.10
CA HIS A 96 -7.25 -24.22 -7.92
C HIS A 96 -6.88 -22.73 -7.97
N HIS A 97 -7.16 -22.05 -9.09
CA HIS A 97 -6.97 -20.61 -9.21
C HIS A 97 -8.20 -19.84 -8.71
N VAL A 98 -7.98 -18.67 -8.12
CA VAL A 98 -9.03 -17.85 -7.51
C VAL A 98 -8.97 -16.43 -8.04
N LEU A 99 -10.12 -15.89 -8.41
CA LEU A 99 -10.34 -14.46 -8.58
C LEU A 99 -11.13 -13.94 -7.38
N LEU A 100 -10.53 -13.07 -6.56
CA LEU A 100 -11.22 -12.35 -5.50
C LEU A 100 -11.70 -10.99 -6.01
N LEU A 101 -12.99 -10.71 -5.86
CA LEU A 101 -13.65 -9.46 -6.20
C LEU A 101 -14.10 -8.74 -4.93
N TRP A 102 -13.73 -7.47 -4.79
CA TRP A 102 -13.95 -6.71 -3.55
C TRP A 102 -13.99 -5.21 -3.81
N ALA A 103 -14.75 -4.48 -2.99
CA ALA A 103 -14.82 -3.02 -3.01
C ALA A 103 -14.66 -2.51 -1.58
N ASN A 104 -14.24 -1.26 -1.41
CA ASN A 104 -14.00 -0.69 -0.09
C ASN A 104 -14.84 0.56 0.14
N ASP A 105 -15.15 0.84 1.40
CA ASP A 105 -15.53 2.17 1.84
C ASP A 105 -14.41 3.17 1.49
N PRO A 106 -14.71 4.49 1.39
CA PRO A 106 -13.72 5.51 1.01
C PRO A 106 -12.36 5.37 1.71
N CYS A 107 -11.32 5.11 0.92
CA CYS A 107 -9.96 4.94 1.42
C CYS A 107 -8.89 5.30 0.38
N VAL A 108 -7.70 5.65 0.87
CA VAL A 108 -6.48 5.74 0.07
C VAL A 108 -5.61 4.53 0.38
N VAL A 109 -5.22 3.78 -0.64
CA VAL A 109 -4.35 2.61 -0.52
C VAL A 109 -3.00 2.91 -1.13
N ILE A 110 -1.97 3.01 -0.29
CA ILE A 110 -0.58 3.23 -0.70
C ILE A 110 0.17 1.90 -0.87
N GLY A 111 1.17 1.91 -1.76
CA GLY A 111 2.07 0.79 -1.97
C GLY A 111 3.00 0.53 -0.80
N ARG A 112 3.59 -0.67 -0.78
CA ARG A 112 4.42 -1.19 0.31
C ARG A 112 5.58 -0.28 0.73
N HIS A 113 6.18 0.43 -0.24
CA HIS A 113 7.39 1.25 -0.08
C HIS A 113 7.15 2.75 -0.30
N GLN A 114 5.90 3.19 -0.26
CA GLN A 114 5.55 4.60 -0.41
C GLN A 114 5.62 5.37 0.91
N ASN A 115 5.78 6.69 0.81
CA ASN A 115 5.59 7.61 1.91
C ASN A 115 4.19 8.22 1.83
N PRO A 116 3.29 7.99 2.81
CA PRO A 116 1.93 8.51 2.76
C PRO A 116 1.88 10.04 2.66
N PHE A 117 2.80 10.75 3.31
CA PHE A 117 2.82 12.21 3.36
C PHE A 117 3.23 12.85 2.02
N THR A 118 3.94 12.11 1.16
CA THR A 118 4.25 12.54 -0.21
C THR A 118 3.20 12.12 -1.23
N GLU A 119 2.18 11.36 -0.82
CA GLU A 119 1.17 10.77 -1.71
C GLU A 119 -0.24 11.30 -1.43
N ALA A 120 -0.49 11.76 -0.21
CA ALA A 120 -1.77 12.30 0.23
C ALA A 120 -1.57 13.27 1.40
N ASN A 121 -2.53 14.17 1.60
CA ASN A 121 -2.65 14.90 2.85
C ASN A 121 -3.33 14.01 3.90
N VAL A 122 -2.52 13.32 4.70
CA VAL A 122 -2.97 12.35 5.70
C VAL A 122 -3.94 12.96 6.72
N SER A 123 -3.69 14.19 7.19
CA SER A 123 -4.57 14.89 8.13
C SER A 123 -5.97 15.11 7.55
N ARG A 124 -6.04 15.60 6.31
CA ARG A 124 -7.33 15.83 5.61
C ARG A 124 -8.09 14.56 5.32
N LEU A 125 -7.40 13.46 5.01
CA LEU A 125 -8.07 12.16 4.84
C LEU A 125 -8.83 11.80 6.12
N VAL A 126 -8.17 11.96 7.25
CA VAL A 126 -8.69 11.60 8.58
C VAL A 126 -9.86 12.49 8.98
N GLU A 127 -9.75 13.81 8.76
CA GLU A 127 -10.84 14.77 8.97
C GLU A 127 -12.10 14.42 8.16
N ARG A 128 -11.91 13.94 6.93
CA ARG A 128 -12.99 13.56 6.00
C ARG A 128 -13.48 12.12 6.21
N GLY A 129 -12.92 11.38 7.15
CA GLY A 129 -13.26 9.97 7.39
C GLY A 129 -12.85 9.03 6.26
N ILE A 130 -11.83 9.40 5.47
CA ILE A 130 -11.24 8.57 4.42
C ILE A 130 -10.08 7.79 5.05
N THR A 131 -10.17 6.46 4.99
CA THR A 131 -9.17 5.60 5.63
C THR A 131 -7.86 5.58 4.84
N LEU A 132 -6.71 5.72 5.51
CA LEU A 132 -5.41 5.44 4.90
C LEU A 132 -4.99 3.99 5.16
N ALA A 133 -4.66 3.23 4.11
CA ALA A 133 -4.20 1.84 4.22
C ALA A 133 -2.92 1.61 3.41
N ARG A 134 -2.07 0.70 3.88
CA ARG A 134 -0.87 0.23 3.16
C ARG A 134 -1.03 -1.21 2.74
N ARG A 135 -0.84 -1.50 1.45
CA ARG A 135 -0.91 -2.88 0.91
C ARG A 135 0.46 -3.57 0.90
N ASN A 136 0.43 -4.89 0.74
CA ASN A 136 1.63 -5.74 0.69
C ASN A 136 2.38 -5.68 -0.65
N SER A 137 1.69 -5.31 -1.74
CA SER A 137 2.27 -5.12 -3.07
C SER A 137 2.92 -3.74 -3.25
N GLY A 138 3.81 -3.63 -4.22
CA GLY A 138 4.43 -2.35 -4.61
C GLY A 138 3.48 -1.44 -5.40
N GLY A 139 4.03 -0.42 -6.07
CA GLY A 139 3.29 0.52 -6.92
C GLY A 139 2.85 1.80 -6.20
N GLY A 140 2.02 2.60 -6.89
CA GLY A 140 1.57 3.92 -6.45
C GLY A 140 0.34 3.92 -5.52
N ALA A 141 -0.09 5.12 -5.14
CA ALA A 141 -1.27 5.36 -4.31
C ALA A 141 -2.52 5.45 -5.17
N VAL A 142 -3.63 4.88 -4.67
CA VAL A 142 -4.93 4.88 -5.35
C VAL A 142 -6.04 5.17 -4.35
N TYR A 143 -7.11 5.81 -4.83
CA TYR A 143 -8.33 6.02 -4.06
C TYR A 143 -9.37 4.96 -4.39
N HIS A 144 -10.00 4.39 -3.37
CA HIS A 144 -11.11 3.46 -3.51
C HIS A 144 -12.37 4.05 -2.86
N ASP A 145 -13.50 3.73 -3.45
CA ASP A 145 -14.83 3.80 -2.85
C ASP A 145 -15.68 2.66 -3.43
N LEU A 146 -16.99 2.65 -3.14
CA LEU A 146 -17.90 1.63 -3.66
C LEU A 146 -18.14 1.71 -5.18
N GLY A 147 -17.68 2.78 -5.85
CA GLY A 147 -17.66 2.93 -7.30
C GLY A 147 -16.39 2.37 -7.97
N ASN A 148 -15.45 1.85 -7.18
CA ASN A 148 -14.23 1.18 -7.66
C ASN A 148 -14.26 -0.32 -7.31
N LEU A 149 -14.15 -1.17 -8.33
CA LEU A 149 -14.01 -2.61 -8.14
C LEU A 149 -12.53 -2.99 -8.04
N ASN A 150 -12.16 -3.82 -7.07
CA ASN A 150 -10.84 -4.44 -6.99
C ASN A 150 -10.95 -5.91 -7.37
N CYS A 151 -10.00 -6.36 -8.19
CA CYS A 151 -9.86 -7.73 -8.64
C CYS A 151 -8.48 -8.25 -8.21
N THR A 152 -8.41 -9.37 -7.50
CA THR A 152 -7.15 -10.05 -7.18
C THR A 152 -7.15 -11.44 -7.79
N PHE A 153 -6.22 -11.69 -8.70
CA PHE A 153 -5.99 -12.97 -9.37
C PHE A 153 -4.88 -13.72 -8.64
N PHE A 154 -5.21 -14.87 -8.06
CA PHE A 154 -4.27 -15.76 -7.39
C PHE A 154 -3.89 -16.93 -8.28
N SER A 155 -2.59 -17.23 -8.31
CA SER A 155 -2.02 -18.36 -9.05
C SER A 155 -0.67 -18.76 -8.45
N PRO A 156 -0.18 -19.98 -8.72
CA PRO A 156 1.21 -20.34 -8.46
C PRO A 156 2.16 -19.34 -9.14
N ARG A 157 3.32 -19.11 -8.54
CA ARG A 157 4.32 -18.15 -9.04
C ARG A 157 4.75 -18.44 -10.47
N GLU A 158 4.83 -19.71 -10.82
CA GLU A 158 5.24 -20.23 -12.12
C GLU A 158 4.19 -19.95 -13.20
N ARG A 159 2.92 -19.72 -12.81
CA ARG A 159 1.80 -19.41 -13.70
C ARG A 159 1.41 -17.93 -13.68
N TYR A 160 2.20 -17.08 -13.01
CA TYR A 160 1.96 -15.65 -12.98
C TYR A 160 2.04 -15.05 -14.39
N ASP A 161 0.91 -14.56 -14.89
CA ASP A 161 0.84 -13.76 -16.10
C ASP A 161 -0.09 -12.56 -15.89
N ARG A 162 0.51 -11.37 -15.88
CA ARG A 162 -0.23 -10.12 -15.71
C ARG A 162 -1.09 -9.78 -16.93
N LYS A 163 -0.54 -9.95 -18.14
CA LYS A 163 -1.24 -9.59 -19.39
C LYS A 163 -2.43 -10.51 -19.60
N TYR A 164 -2.32 -11.80 -19.27
CA TYR A 164 -3.47 -12.71 -19.23
C TYR A 164 -4.61 -12.15 -18.36
N ASN A 165 -4.32 -11.79 -17.11
CA ASN A 165 -5.32 -11.26 -16.17
C ASN A 165 -5.98 -9.96 -16.67
N LEU A 166 -5.20 -9.05 -17.25
CA LEU A 166 -5.74 -7.80 -17.80
C LEU A 166 -6.59 -8.04 -19.05
N ASN A 167 -6.22 -9.01 -19.88
CA ASN A 167 -7.02 -9.41 -21.03
C ASN A 167 -8.39 -9.94 -20.61
N ILE A 168 -8.49 -10.71 -19.50
CA ILE A 168 -9.79 -11.09 -18.92
C ILE A 168 -10.66 -9.87 -18.66
N VAL A 169 -10.11 -8.82 -18.06
CA VAL A 169 -10.85 -7.59 -17.77
C VAL A 169 -11.27 -6.88 -19.06
N THR A 170 -10.36 -6.67 -20.00
CA THR A 170 -10.70 -5.99 -21.28
C THR A 170 -11.77 -6.75 -22.08
N ARG A 171 -11.70 -8.09 -22.12
CA ARG A 171 -12.69 -8.94 -22.80
C ARG A 171 -14.05 -8.86 -22.12
N ALA A 172 -14.09 -8.86 -20.78
CA ALA A 172 -15.34 -8.67 -20.05
C ALA A 172 -16.00 -7.32 -20.38
N LEU A 173 -15.21 -6.24 -20.43
CA LEU A 173 -15.70 -4.90 -20.77
C LEU A 173 -16.26 -4.82 -22.19
N PHE A 174 -15.54 -5.42 -23.15
CA PHE A 174 -15.98 -5.45 -24.54
C PHE A 174 -17.24 -6.30 -24.72
N ARG A 175 -17.30 -7.47 -24.09
CA ARG A 175 -18.43 -8.40 -24.23
C ARG A 175 -19.73 -7.84 -23.66
N GLU A 176 -19.66 -7.21 -22.50
CA GLU A 176 -20.85 -6.76 -21.78
C GLU A 176 -21.33 -5.38 -22.25
N TRP A 177 -20.41 -4.46 -22.62
CA TRP A 177 -20.75 -3.06 -22.92
C TRP A 177 -20.20 -2.53 -24.25
N ALA A 178 -19.55 -3.36 -25.07
CA ALA A 178 -18.82 -2.94 -26.27
C ALA A 178 -17.74 -1.86 -26.00
N ILE A 179 -17.24 -1.77 -24.76
CA ILE A 179 -16.17 -0.84 -24.40
C ILE A 179 -14.84 -1.45 -24.86
N LYS A 180 -14.24 -0.84 -25.88
CA LYS A 180 -12.88 -1.15 -26.32
C LYS A 180 -11.88 -0.54 -25.34
N ALA A 181 -11.21 -1.41 -24.59
CA ALA A 181 -10.18 -1.03 -23.64
C ALA A 181 -8.83 -1.62 -24.07
N GLU A 182 -7.75 -0.89 -23.85
CA GLU A 182 -6.40 -1.27 -24.27
C GLU A 182 -5.49 -1.39 -23.05
N ILE A 183 -4.48 -2.25 -23.15
CA ILE A 183 -3.46 -2.40 -22.10
C ILE A 183 -2.21 -1.65 -22.58
N ASN A 184 -1.82 -0.60 -21.88
CA ASN A 184 -0.63 0.18 -22.25
C ASN A 184 0.68 -0.51 -21.82
N ASP A 185 1.82 0.12 -22.13
CA ASP A 185 3.16 -0.39 -21.83
C ASP A 185 3.46 -0.53 -20.33
N ARG A 186 2.71 0.18 -19.48
CA ARG A 186 2.83 0.11 -18.02
C ARG A 186 1.87 -0.89 -17.38
N ASP A 187 1.16 -1.67 -18.19
CA ASP A 187 0.12 -2.59 -17.75
C ASP A 187 -1.05 -1.90 -17.03
N ASP A 188 -1.37 -0.66 -17.43
CA ASP A 188 -2.64 -0.03 -17.10
C ASP A 188 -3.70 -0.38 -18.16
N ILE A 189 -4.97 -0.46 -17.76
CA ILE A 189 -6.08 -0.51 -18.73
C ILE A 189 -6.56 0.91 -18.98
N VAL A 190 -6.62 1.29 -20.26
CA VAL A 190 -7.02 2.61 -20.73
C VAL A 190 -8.22 2.53 -21.67
N VAL A 191 -9.04 3.59 -21.65
CA VAL A 191 -10.15 3.79 -22.59
C VAL A 191 -10.07 5.22 -23.11
N MET A 192 -9.85 5.38 -24.41
CA MET A 192 -9.61 6.68 -25.06
C MET A 192 -8.53 7.49 -24.31
N ASP A 193 -7.34 6.89 -24.18
CA ASP A 193 -6.14 7.43 -23.52
C ASP A 193 -6.27 7.82 -22.04
N LYS A 194 -7.38 7.46 -21.39
CA LYS A 194 -7.58 7.68 -19.97
C LYS A 194 -7.58 6.37 -19.21
N LYS A 195 -6.82 6.33 -18.12
CA LYS A 195 -6.67 5.17 -17.26
C LYS A 195 -7.98 4.87 -16.54
N ILE A 196 -8.44 3.62 -16.65
CA ILE A 196 -9.58 3.08 -15.89
C ILE A 196 -9.15 2.05 -14.84
N SER A 197 -7.94 1.48 -14.98
CA SER A 197 -7.42 0.44 -14.10
C SER A 197 -5.94 0.62 -13.86
N GLY A 198 -5.52 0.55 -12.59
CA GLY A 198 -4.11 0.45 -12.21
C GLY A 198 -3.82 -0.92 -11.60
N THR A 199 -2.58 -1.39 -11.75
CA THR A 199 -2.16 -2.73 -11.36
C THR A 199 -1.01 -2.73 -10.37
N ALA A 200 -0.97 -3.77 -9.53
CA ALA A 200 0.18 -4.11 -8.69
C ALA A 200 0.19 -5.61 -8.42
N ALA A 201 1.33 -6.15 -7.98
CA ALA A 201 1.46 -7.57 -7.74
C ALA A 201 2.36 -7.84 -6.53
N LYS A 202 2.16 -9.02 -5.93
CA LYS A 202 3.10 -9.62 -4.98
C LYS A 202 3.54 -10.97 -5.54
N LEU A 203 4.85 -11.09 -5.75
CA LEU A 203 5.47 -12.29 -6.28
C LEU A 203 6.32 -12.91 -5.18
N GLY A 204 5.91 -14.08 -4.67
CA GLY A 204 6.72 -14.91 -3.79
C GLY A 204 6.70 -16.36 -4.28
N HIS A 205 7.33 -17.26 -3.54
CA HIS A 205 7.22 -18.70 -3.79
C HIS A 205 6.50 -19.34 -2.60
N PRO A 206 5.55 -20.25 -2.80
CA PRO A 206 5.08 -20.79 -4.09
C PRO A 206 4.02 -19.92 -4.79
N ASN A 207 3.48 -18.91 -4.11
CA ASN A 207 2.27 -18.21 -4.56
C ASN A 207 2.56 -16.83 -5.15
N SER A 208 1.69 -16.38 -6.04
CA SER A 208 1.65 -15.01 -6.53
C SER A 208 0.23 -14.47 -6.54
N TYR A 209 0.09 -13.15 -6.42
CA TYR A 209 -1.14 -12.49 -6.78
C TYR A 209 -0.87 -11.24 -7.62
N HIS A 210 -1.78 -11.00 -8.56
CA HIS A 210 -1.91 -9.76 -9.31
C HIS A 210 -3.23 -9.12 -8.91
N HIS A 211 -3.22 -7.87 -8.48
CA HIS A 211 -4.46 -7.13 -8.31
C HIS A 211 -4.54 -5.89 -9.17
N CYS A 212 -5.76 -5.52 -9.52
CA CYS A 212 -6.05 -4.32 -10.26
C CYS A 212 -7.33 -3.66 -9.77
N THR A 213 -7.38 -2.34 -9.93
CA THR A 213 -8.59 -1.53 -9.69
C THR A 213 -9.38 -1.40 -10.99
N ILE A 214 -10.68 -1.13 -10.94
CA ILE A 214 -11.49 -0.78 -12.10
C ILE A 214 -12.45 0.33 -11.69
N LEU A 215 -12.23 1.52 -12.26
CA LEU A 215 -13.02 2.72 -12.02
C LEU A 215 -14.36 2.61 -12.75
N ALA A 216 -15.37 2.08 -12.08
CA ALA A 216 -16.71 1.99 -12.65
C ALA A 216 -17.42 3.35 -12.57
N SER A 217 -17.58 3.87 -11.36
CA SER A 217 -18.31 5.10 -11.04
C SER A 217 -17.76 5.80 -9.80
N ALA A 218 -16.44 5.72 -9.58
CA ALA A 218 -15.79 6.28 -8.40
C ALA A 218 -15.94 7.80 -8.32
N ASN A 219 -15.99 8.36 -7.11
CA ASN A 219 -16.07 9.80 -6.89
C ASN A 219 -14.72 10.47 -7.24
N LYS A 220 -14.64 11.00 -8.46
CA LYS A 220 -13.42 11.67 -8.99
C LYS A 220 -13.02 12.91 -8.20
N LEU A 221 -13.98 13.62 -7.59
CA LEU A 221 -13.70 14.78 -6.74
C LEU A 221 -12.95 14.33 -5.49
N HIS A 222 -13.51 13.36 -4.76
CA HIS A 222 -12.86 12.81 -3.57
C HIS A 222 -11.50 12.19 -3.89
N LEU A 223 -11.38 11.47 -5.02
CA LEU A 223 -10.10 10.94 -5.49
C LEU A 223 -9.07 12.06 -5.67
N GLY A 224 -9.44 13.12 -6.40
CA GLY A 224 -8.55 14.25 -6.66
C GLY A 224 -8.10 14.92 -5.36
N GLU A 225 -9.04 15.24 -4.47
CA GLU A 225 -8.76 15.91 -3.20
C GLU A 225 -7.97 15.03 -2.22
N SER A 226 -8.17 13.71 -2.24
CA SER A 226 -7.50 12.76 -1.35
C SER A 226 -6.01 12.57 -1.67
N LEU A 227 -5.61 12.82 -2.92
CA LEU A 227 -4.24 12.64 -3.40
C LEU A 227 -3.49 13.99 -3.54
N VAL A 228 -4.07 15.08 -3.05
CA VAL A 228 -3.39 16.38 -2.93
C VAL A 228 -2.35 16.30 -1.81
N LYS A 229 -1.13 16.73 -2.13
CA LYS A 229 0.02 16.73 -1.21
C LYS A 229 0.10 18.06 -0.46
N GLU A 230 0.66 18.06 0.74
CA GLU A 230 1.04 19.33 1.39
C GLU A 230 2.18 19.99 0.58
N PRO A 231 2.15 21.32 0.38
CA PRO A 231 3.27 22.04 -0.20
C PRO A 231 4.43 22.11 0.80
N ALA A 232 5.27 21.08 0.80
CA ALA A 232 6.53 21.03 1.52
C ALA A 232 7.60 20.32 0.68
N ASN A 233 8.87 20.61 0.95
CA ASN A 233 9.96 19.93 0.26
C ASN A 233 10.28 18.62 0.98
N TYR A 234 9.81 17.50 0.43
CA TYR A 234 10.07 16.17 0.95
C TYR A 234 11.27 15.54 0.27
N ILE A 235 12.30 15.21 1.06
CA ILE A 235 13.47 14.47 0.61
C ILE A 235 13.26 13.01 1.04
N SER A 236 12.90 12.15 0.10
CA SER A 236 12.59 10.73 0.37
C SER A 236 13.06 9.83 -0.77
N ARG A 237 13.46 8.59 -0.42
CA ARG A 237 13.73 7.50 -1.38
C ARG A 237 12.52 6.58 -1.58
N ALA A 238 11.35 6.96 -1.05
CA ALA A 238 10.13 6.18 -1.19
C ALA A 238 9.67 6.13 -2.65
N THR A 239 8.96 5.06 -3.00
CA THR A 239 8.38 4.91 -4.35
C THR A 239 7.32 5.99 -4.59
N ALA A 240 7.52 6.83 -5.62
CA ALA A 240 6.55 7.85 -6.01
C ALA A 240 5.43 7.26 -6.88
N SER A 241 4.22 7.78 -6.74
CA SER A 241 3.15 7.52 -7.71
C SER A 241 3.43 8.20 -9.05
N VAL A 242 2.93 7.58 -10.13
CA VAL A 242 2.92 8.20 -11.46
C VAL A 242 1.50 8.70 -11.75
N PRO A 243 1.24 10.02 -11.74
CA PRO A 243 -0.07 10.57 -12.06
C PRO A 243 -0.50 10.17 -13.48
N SER A 244 -1.79 9.97 -13.68
CA SER A 244 -2.35 9.67 -15.01
C SER A 244 -3.77 10.22 -15.11
N PRO A 245 -4.17 10.78 -16.26
CA PRO A 245 -5.56 11.12 -16.51
C PRO A 245 -6.45 9.88 -16.36
N ILE A 246 -7.52 10.00 -15.58
CA ILE A 246 -8.43 8.89 -15.32
C ILE A 246 -9.80 9.09 -15.99
N ARG A 247 -10.55 8.00 -16.13
CA ARG A 247 -11.95 8.01 -16.56
C ARG A 247 -12.73 6.92 -15.83
N ASN A 248 -14.00 7.17 -15.56
CA ASN A 248 -14.92 6.14 -15.09
C ASN A 248 -15.56 5.43 -16.29
N LEU A 249 -15.87 4.14 -16.15
CA LEU A 249 -16.62 3.40 -17.16
C LEU A 249 -18.01 3.99 -17.40
N VAL A 250 -18.68 4.52 -16.37
CA VAL A 250 -19.99 5.20 -16.52
C VAL A 250 -19.94 6.47 -17.36
N ASP A 251 -18.75 7.05 -17.56
CA ASP A 251 -18.57 8.19 -18.48
C ASP A 251 -18.60 7.73 -19.95
N VAL A 252 -18.36 6.44 -20.22
CA VAL A 252 -18.34 5.83 -21.56
C VAL A 252 -19.66 5.12 -21.85
N ASN A 253 -20.15 4.33 -20.90
CA ASN A 253 -21.45 3.67 -20.99
C ASN A 253 -22.20 3.82 -19.65
N ARG A 254 -23.32 4.53 -19.67
CA ARG A 254 -24.14 4.86 -18.49
C ARG A 254 -24.78 3.65 -17.82
N THR A 255 -24.86 2.50 -18.50
CA THR A 255 -25.44 1.28 -17.91
C THR A 255 -24.45 0.50 -17.06
N VAL A 256 -23.18 0.91 -16.99
CA VAL A 256 -22.17 0.22 -16.17
C VAL A 256 -22.50 0.43 -14.68
N SER A 257 -22.49 -0.66 -13.91
CA SER A 257 -22.57 -0.63 -12.45
C SER A 257 -21.57 -1.61 -11.86
N VAL A 258 -21.13 -1.38 -10.61
CA VAL A 258 -20.18 -2.27 -9.93
C VAL A 258 -20.72 -3.71 -9.79
N PRO A 259 -22.01 -3.95 -9.45
CA PRO A 259 -22.56 -5.30 -9.42
C PRO A 259 -22.50 -6.02 -10.78
N GLN A 260 -22.82 -5.33 -11.88
CA GLN A 260 -22.72 -5.93 -13.22
C GLN A 260 -21.27 -6.15 -13.64
N LEU A 261 -20.37 -5.19 -13.33
CA LEU A 261 -18.93 -5.33 -13.55
C LEU A 261 -18.35 -6.54 -12.83
N ARG A 262 -18.75 -6.78 -11.57
CA ARG A 262 -18.39 -7.96 -10.80
C ARG A 262 -18.79 -9.25 -11.54
N SER A 263 -20.02 -9.31 -12.03
CA SER A 263 -20.53 -10.46 -12.77
C SER A 263 -19.79 -10.64 -14.09
N ALA A 264 -19.64 -9.59 -14.90
CA ALA A 264 -18.99 -9.63 -16.20
C ALA A 264 -17.55 -10.15 -16.11
N VAL A 265 -16.75 -9.57 -15.20
CA VAL A 265 -15.35 -9.99 -14.98
C VAL A 265 -15.29 -11.42 -14.45
N GLY A 266 -16.17 -11.78 -13.51
CA GLY A 266 -16.20 -13.12 -12.95
C GLY A 266 -16.58 -14.20 -13.98
N TYR A 267 -17.58 -13.94 -14.84
CA TYR A 267 -17.96 -14.88 -15.89
C TYR A 267 -16.89 -14.99 -16.97
N GLU A 268 -16.26 -13.88 -17.40
CA GLU A 268 -15.14 -13.94 -18.34
C GLU A 268 -13.95 -14.72 -17.75
N TYR A 269 -13.68 -14.56 -16.46
CA TYR A 269 -12.67 -15.35 -15.76
C TYR A 269 -13.02 -16.84 -15.74
N LEU A 270 -14.27 -17.23 -15.47
CA LEU A 270 -14.67 -18.63 -15.37
C LEU A 270 -14.69 -19.36 -16.73
N ARG A 271 -15.09 -18.68 -17.81
CA ARG A 271 -15.17 -19.25 -19.16
C ARG A 271 -13.84 -19.37 -19.90
N THR A 272 -12.82 -18.61 -19.51
CA THR A 272 -11.50 -18.62 -20.16
C THR A 272 -10.63 -19.76 -19.61
N ALA A 273 -9.74 -20.38 -20.38
CA ALA A 273 -8.76 -21.35 -19.83
C ALA A 273 -7.87 -20.70 -18.74
N ALA A 274 -7.27 -21.48 -17.81
CA ALA A 274 -6.62 -20.90 -16.63
C ALA A 274 -5.27 -20.21 -16.92
N THR A 275 -4.61 -20.58 -18.02
CA THR A 275 -3.31 -20.03 -18.47
C THR A 275 -3.24 -19.65 -19.94
N SER A 276 -4.33 -19.80 -20.68
CA SER A 276 -4.44 -19.32 -22.07
C SER A 276 -5.72 -18.50 -22.23
N LEU A 277 -5.75 -17.61 -23.24
CA LEU A 277 -6.93 -16.78 -23.53
C LEU A 277 -8.00 -17.51 -24.38
N GLU A 278 -8.03 -18.84 -24.33
CA GLU A 278 -9.04 -19.65 -25.02
C GLU A 278 -10.41 -19.52 -24.33
N ASP A 279 -11.44 -19.17 -25.10
CA ASP A 279 -12.82 -19.06 -24.59
C ASP A 279 -13.52 -20.41 -24.70
N GLY A 280 -13.62 -21.14 -23.59
CA GLY A 280 -14.38 -22.39 -23.53
C GLY A 280 -15.88 -22.20 -23.30
N GLY A 281 -16.35 -20.94 -23.25
CA GLY A 281 -17.76 -20.58 -23.15
C GLY A 281 -18.50 -21.19 -21.95
N ASN A 282 -19.77 -21.51 -22.17
CA ASN A 282 -20.64 -22.05 -21.13
C ASN A 282 -20.17 -23.43 -20.65
N THR A 283 -19.66 -24.27 -21.57
CA THR A 283 -19.14 -25.60 -21.26
C THR A 283 -18.01 -25.53 -20.24
N GLN A 284 -17.07 -24.60 -20.42
CA GLN A 284 -16.00 -24.38 -19.46
C GLN A 284 -16.50 -23.81 -18.15
N THR A 285 -17.42 -22.84 -18.21
CA THR A 285 -18.02 -22.20 -17.02
C THR A 285 -18.68 -23.22 -16.10
N MET A 286 -19.46 -24.16 -16.66
CA MET A 286 -20.16 -25.20 -15.89
C MET A 286 -19.23 -26.22 -15.22
N LYS A 287 -17.98 -26.34 -15.69
CA LYS A 287 -16.96 -27.21 -15.06
C LYS A 287 -16.29 -26.59 -13.84
N GLN A 288 -16.50 -25.28 -13.61
CA GLN A 288 -15.87 -24.52 -12.54
C GLN A 288 -16.71 -24.48 -11.27
N ARG A 289 -16.11 -24.04 -10.16
CA ARG A 289 -16.81 -23.90 -8.87
C ARG A 289 -17.69 -22.66 -8.77
N GLY A 290 -17.71 -21.81 -9.78
CA GLY A 290 -18.60 -20.64 -9.87
C GLY A 290 -18.26 -19.51 -8.89
N PHE A 291 -19.28 -18.71 -8.59
CA PHE A 291 -19.21 -17.58 -7.66
C PHE A 291 -19.48 -18.02 -6.22
N GLN A 292 -18.70 -17.52 -5.28
CA GLN A 292 -18.85 -17.79 -3.85
C GLN A 292 -18.79 -16.49 -3.07
N LEU A 293 -19.79 -16.25 -2.23
CA LEU A 293 -19.77 -15.15 -1.28
C LEU A 293 -18.88 -15.53 -0.09
N ILE A 294 -17.91 -14.69 0.20
CA ILE A 294 -16.91 -14.92 1.24
C ILE A 294 -17.16 -13.94 2.38
N ASN A 295 -17.39 -14.49 3.57
CA ASN A 295 -17.43 -13.71 4.81
C ASN A 295 -16.06 -13.78 5.50
N PRO A 296 -15.22 -12.73 5.42
CA PRO A 296 -13.87 -12.72 5.99
C PRO A 296 -13.91 -12.61 7.52
N THR A 297 -14.22 -13.73 8.17
CA THR A 297 -14.32 -13.86 9.62
C THR A 297 -13.39 -14.94 10.13
N GLU A 298 -13.07 -14.87 11.41
CA GLU A 298 -12.20 -15.85 12.07
C GLU A 298 -12.68 -17.30 11.96
N LYS A 299 -14.01 -17.51 11.87
CA LYS A 299 -14.61 -18.83 11.65
C LYS A 299 -14.24 -19.42 10.29
N TRP A 300 -14.15 -18.59 9.25
CA TRP A 300 -13.87 -19.04 7.88
C TRP A 300 -12.36 -19.00 7.59
N PHE A 301 -11.65 -18.05 8.19
CA PHE A 301 -10.24 -17.78 7.96
C PHE A 301 -9.53 -17.58 9.30
N PRO A 302 -9.09 -18.66 9.97
CA PRO A 302 -8.39 -18.55 11.25
C PRO A 302 -7.11 -17.70 11.12
N GLY A 303 -6.90 -16.76 12.04
CA GLY A 303 -5.83 -15.77 12.05
C GLY A 303 -6.14 -14.48 11.28
N ILE A 304 -7.31 -14.33 10.66
CA ILE A 304 -7.61 -13.15 9.85
C ILE A 304 -7.75 -11.88 10.70
N GLU A 305 -8.22 -11.98 11.94
CA GLU A 305 -8.34 -10.81 12.82
C GLU A 305 -6.98 -10.28 13.27
N GLU A 306 -5.98 -11.15 13.44
CA GLU A 306 -4.60 -10.73 13.69
C GLU A 306 -4.00 -10.03 12.48
N LEU A 307 -4.18 -10.61 11.28
CA LEU A 307 -3.77 -9.97 10.02
C LEU A 307 -4.42 -8.60 9.85
N ARG A 308 -5.73 -8.51 10.09
CA ARG A 308 -6.48 -7.25 10.02
C ARG A 308 -5.92 -6.23 11.01
N SER A 309 -5.65 -6.64 12.25
CA SER A 309 -5.07 -5.79 13.29
C SER A 309 -3.71 -5.24 12.84
N ASN A 310 -2.84 -6.09 12.31
CA ASN A 310 -1.56 -5.70 11.72
C ASN A 310 -1.73 -4.69 10.60
N TYR A 311 -2.64 -4.92 9.64
CA TYR A 311 -2.91 -4.00 8.53
C TYR A 311 -3.44 -2.63 8.98
N SER A 312 -4.17 -2.58 10.09
CA SER A 312 -4.69 -1.34 10.68
C SER A 312 -3.73 -0.64 11.65
N SER A 313 -2.60 -1.26 11.98
CA SER A 313 -1.65 -0.76 12.98
C SER A 313 -0.82 0.43 12.49
N TRP A 314 -0.37 1.26 13.43
CA TRP A 314 0.53 2.39 13.13
C TRP A 314 1.81 1.89 12.48
N ASP A 315 2.42 0.86 13.08
CA ASP A 315 3.67 0.26 12.64
C ASP A 315 3.62 -0.18 11.18
N TRP A 316 2.46 -0.60 10.71
CA TRP A 316 2.25 -0.97 9.31
C TRP A 316 1.94 0.23 8.42
N VAL A 317 0.88 0.98 8.72
CA VAL A 317 0.38 2.04 7.83
C VAL A 317 1.41 3.15 7.70
N ILE A 318 1.94 3.64 8.83
CA ILE A 318 2.88 4.76 8.89
C ILE A 318 4.30 4.29 9.21
N GLY A 319 4.49 3.36 10.15
CA GLY A 319 5.80 2.93 10.64
C GLY A 319 6.69 2.25 9.59
N LYS A 320 6.10 1.70 8.52
CA LYS A 320 6.85 1.17 7.36
C LYS A 320 7.28 2.22 6.33
N THR A 321 6.99 3.49 6.57
CA THR A 321 7.43 4.59 5.69
C THR A 321 8.95 4.65 5.66
N PRO A 322 9.59 4.63 4.47
CA PRO A 322 11.03 4.86 4.35
C PRO A 322 11.42 6.19 4.99
N LYS A 323 12.58 6.22 5.66
CA LYS A 323 13.14 7.45 6.26
C LYS A 323 13.10 8.60 5.26
N PHE A 324 12.68 9.78 5.73
CA PHE A 324 12.57 10.98 4.92
C PHE A 324 12.82 12.24 5.74
N THR A 325 13.13 13.32 5.05
CA THR A 325 13.30 14.65 5.64
C THR A 325 12.29 15.60 5.03
N VAL A 326 11.71 16.47 5.85
CA VAL A 326 10.79 17.52 5.42
C VAL A 326 11.47 18.86 5.63
N GLN A 327 11.51 19.67 4.59
CA GLN A 327 12.02 21.02 4.64
C GLN A 327 10.91 22.04 4.40
N LYS A 328 10.89 23.09 5.21
CA LYS A 328 9.93 24.20 5.10
C LYS A 328 10.65 25.52 5.31
N ASP A 329 10.45 26.44 4.39
CA ASP A 329 11.00 27.79 4.51
C ASP A 329 10.20 28.56 5.56
N LEU A 330 10.93 29.32 6.38
CA LEU A 330 10.42 30.12 7.48
C LEU A 330 10.88 31.56 7.26
N ASP A 331 9.92 32.46 7.04
CA ASP A 331 10.18 33.90 7.09
C ASP A 331 10.05 34.37 8.54
N VAL A 332 11.16 34.82 9.14
CA VAL A 332 11.19 35.40 10.48
C VAL A 332 11.41 36.90 10.35
N LYS A 333 10.50 37.68 10.94
CA LYS A 333 10.63 39.14 10.97
C LYS A 333 11.76 39.53 11.94
N GLY A 334 12.79 40.17 11.42
CA GLY A 334 13.84 40.79 12.21
C GLY A 334 13.55 42.27 12.46
N ASP A 335 14.20 42.85 13.48
CA ASP A 335 14.05 44.27 13.81
C ASP A 335 14.57 45.19 12.68
N ASP A 336 15.55 44.73 11.88
CA ASP A 336 16.14 45.49 10.74
C ASP A 336 15.94 44.84 9.35
N GLN A 337 15.95 43.51 9.23
CA GLN A 337 15.73 42.77 7.98
C GLN A 337 15.06 41.42 8.23
N ASP A 338 14.17 41.03 7.34
CA ASP A 338 13.56 39.69 7.30
C ASP A 338 14.65 38.63 7.05
N MET A 339 14.63 37.56 7.85
CA MET A 339 15.57 36.45 7.72
C MET A 339 14.83 35.19 7.27
N LYS A 340 15.31 34.58 6.19
CA LYS A 340 14.81 33.30 5.70
C LYS A 340 15.56 32.15 6.37
N LEU A 341 14.86 31.41 7.20
CA LEU A 341 15.35 30.18 7.83
C LEU A 341 14.78 28.97 7.11
N LYS A 342 15.47 27.84 7.14
CA LYS A 342 14.93 26.58 6.63
C LYS A 342 14.80 25.59 7.78
N LEU A 343 13.56 25.24 8.12
CA LEU A 343 13.28 24.14 9.04
C LEU A 343 13.56 22.82 8.31
N SER A 344 14.26 21.92 8.98
CA SER A 344 14.50 20.54 8.54
C SER A 344 14.03 19.58 9.63
N VAL A 345 13.13 18.67 9.28
CA VAL A 345 12.60 17.63 10.18
C VAL A 345 12.88 16.27 9.59
N GLU A 346 13.71 15.48 10.26
CA GLU A 346 13.95 14.09 9.93
C GLU A 346 12.90 13.18 10.56
N VAL A 347 12.31 12.31 9.76
CA VAL A 347 11.25 11.39 10.16
C VAL A 347 11.64 9.95 9.91
N GLU A 348 11.58 9.13 10.96
CA GLU A 348 11.85 7.70 10.92
C GLU A 348 10.70 6.93 11.58
N ALA A 349 10.20 5.88 10.92
CA ALA A 349 9.02 5.11 11.36
C ALA A 349 7.78 5.99 11.67
N GLY A 350 7.67 7.13 10.98
CA GLY A 350 6.59 8.10 11.19
C GLY A 350 6.77 9.02 12.40
N LEU A 351 7.91 8.97 13.08
CA LEU A 351 8.20 9.80 14.25
C LEU A 351 9.27 10.84 13.89
N MET A 352 9.09 12.08 14.36
CA MET A 352 10.06 13.15 14.17
C MET A 352 11.28 12.88 15.06
N LYS A 353 12.45 12.59 14.48
CA LYS A 353 13.66 12.19 15.22
C LYS A 353 14.61 13.35 15.44
N GLU A 354 14.93 14.07 14.38
CA GLU A 354 15.81 15.23 14.42
C GLU A 354 15.07 16.43 13.86
N ILE A 355 15.16 17.55 14.56
CA ILE A 355 14.53 18.80 14.18
C ILE A 355 15.62 19.86 14.26
N GLY A 356 15.87 20.55 13.16
CA GLY A 356 16.91 21.57 13.09
C GLY A 356 16.55 22.69 12.14
N ILE A 357 17.27 23.81 12.26
CA ILE A 357 17.13 24.97 11.40
C ILE A 357 18.46 25.23 10.70
N GLN A 358 18.40 25.48 9.41
CA GLN A 358 19.52 25.92 8.61
C GLN A 358 19.39 27.42 8.34
N LEU A 359 20.50 28.13 8.53
CA LEU A 359 20.62 29.56 8.25
C LEU A 359 20.89 29.80 6.75
N PRO A 360 20.52 30.96 6.20
CA PRO A 360 20.76 31.24 4.78
C PRO A 360 22.25 31.44 4.45
N GLN A 361 23.09 31.71 5.45
CA GLN A 361 24.52 32.01 5.31
C GLN A 361 25.42 30.84 5.77
N SER A 362 24.85 29.74 6.25
CA SER A 362 25.61 28.60 6.78
C SER A 362 24.87 27.29 6.51
N ASP A 363 25.61 26.27 6.08
CA ASP A 363 25.08 24.91 5.96
C ASP A 363 24.97 24.18 7.30
N GLN A 364 25.37 24.84 8.40
CA GLN A 364 25.25 24.28 9.73
C GLN A 364 23.77 24.15 10.13
N LEU A 365 23.38 22.91 10.47
CA LEU A 365 22.08 22.62 11.04
C LEU A 365 22.12 22.87 12.56
N VAL A 366 21.36 23.85 13.01
CA VAL A 366 21.20 24.16 14.44
C VAL A 366 20.07 23.30 15.01
N PRO A 367 20.31 22.44 16.01
CA PRO A 367 19.26 21.59 16.57
C PRO A 367 18.20 22.44 17.30
N VAL A 368 16.93 22.06 17.12
CA VAL A 368 15.80 22.67 17.82
C VAL A 368 15.33 21.72 18.92
N VAL A 369 15.46 22.16 20.17
CA VAL A 369 14.90 21.45 21.31
C VAL A 369 13.40 21.73 21.38
N THR A 370 12.57 20.70 21.17
CA THR A 370 11.12 20.82 21.20
C THR A 370 10.49 19.58 21.81
N PRO A 371 9.39 19.69 22.58
CA PRO A 371 8.63 18.54 23.08
C PRO A 371 8.01 17.70 21.96
N LEU A 372 8.06 18.18 20.72
CA LEU A 372 7.60 17.47 19.53
C LEU A 372 8.63 16.46 19.00
N GLN A 373 9.87 16.46 19.52
CA GLN A 373 10.82 15.40 19.21
C GLN A 373 10.31 14.05 19.74
N GLY A 374 10.36 13.03 18.88
CA GLY A 374 9.81 11.70 19.11
C GLY A 374 8.29 11.57 18.90
N LYS A 375 7.57 12.66 18.62
CA LYS A 375 6.13 12.63 18.34
C LYS A 375 5.84 12.22 16.88
N PRO A 376 4.62 11.72 16.60
CA PRO A 376 4.20 11.41 15.23
C PRO A 376 4.34 12.61 14.30
N TYR A 377 4.88 12.39 13.11
CA TYR A 377 4.85 13.38 12.05
C TYR A 377 3.43 13.50 11.50
N ASN A 378 2.88 14.71 11.56
CA ASN A 378 1.63 15.10 10.93
C ASN A 378 1.67 16.63 10.67
N GLU A 379 0.73 17.13 9.89
CA GLU A 379 0.67 18.54 9.49
C GLU A 379 0.50 19.47 10.71
N GLU A 380 -0.28 19.06 11.71
CA GLU A 380 -0.52 19.82 12.94
C GLU A 380 0.76 20.04 13.73
N ASN A 381 1.51 18.96 14.01
CA ASN A 381 2.78 19.03 14.74
C ASN A 381 3.83 19.81 13.97
N LEU A 382 3.94 19.62 12.65
CA LEU A 382 4.87 20.39 11.81
C LEU A 382 4.54 21.88 11.86
N ASN A 383 3.27 22.24 11.71
CA ASN A 383 2.82 23.63 11.79
C ASN A 383 2.94 24.21 13.19
N GLY A 384 2.84 23.39 14.24
CA GLY A 384 3.14 23.77 15.62
C GLY A 384 4.60 24.20 15.81
N ILE A 385 5.55 23.46 15.24
CA ILE A 385 6.98 23.83 15.23
C ILE A 385 7.18 25.15 14.47
N VAL A 386 6.61 25.25 13.27
CA VAL A 386 6.69 26.46 12.43
C VAL A 386 6.13 27.68 13.16
N GLY A 387 4.96 27.55 13.80
CA GLY A 387 4.32 28.61 14.55
C GLY A 387 5.16 29.07 15.75
N ALA A 388 5.69 28.13 16.53
CA ALA A 388 6.56 28.44 17.66
C ALA A 388 7.84 29.17 17.23
N LEU A 389 8.47 28.73 16.13
CA LEU A 389 9.69 29.34 15.60
C LEU A 389 9.48 30.75 15.04
N LYS A 390 8.29 31.03 14.48
CA LYS A 390 7.94 32.37 13.99
C LYS A 390 7.74 33.40 15.12
N LEU A 391 7.48 32.94 16.34
CA LEU A 391 7.34 33.82 17.51
C LEU A 391 8.69 34.20 18.13
N VAL A 392 9.78 33.54 17.73
CA VAL A 392 11.13 33.85 18.23
C VAL A 392 11.69 35.04 17.44
N SER A 393 12.16 36.08 18.13
CA SER A 393 12.81 37.21 17.46
C SER A 393 14.13 36.77 16.79
N ALA A 394 14.45 37.38 15.65
CA ALA A 394 15.71 37.10 14.93
C ALA A 394 16.95 37.33 15.80
N SER A 395 16.86 38.25 16.77
CA SER A 395 17.88 38.58 17.77
C SER A 395 18.14 37.41 18.74
N ASN A 396 17.10 36.73 19.21
CA ASN A 396 17.23 35.56 20.09
C ASN A 396 17.82 34.35 19.36
N VAL A 397 17.44 34.15 18.09
CA VAL A 397 18.01 33.08 17.24
C VAL A 397 19.50 33.32 17.01
N LYS A 398 19.91 34.56 16.68
CA LYS A 398 21.32 34.91 16.51
C LYS A 398 22.13 34.76 17.81
N GLN A 399 21.59 35.13 18.98
CA GLN A 399 22.26 34.97 20.27
C GLN A 399 22.46 33.51 20.68
N ALA A 400 21.44 32.65 20.51
CA ALA A 400 21.56 31.22 20.82
C ALA A 400 22.61 30.53 19.95
N ILE A 401 22.76 30.98 18.70
CA ILE A 401 23.73 30.44 17.74
C ILE A 401 25.16 30.91 18.07
N ASN A 402 25.35 32.18 18.40
CA ASN A 402 26.66 32.72 18.77
C ASN A 402 27.17 32.25 20.15
N GLY A 403 26.27 31.83 21.05
CA GLY A 403 26.62 31.28 22.37
C GLY A 403 26.90 29.77 22.40
N SER A 404 26.73 29.07 21.26
CA SER A 404 27.00 27.63 21.11
C SER A 404 28.35 27.32 20.43
N ALA A 405 29.17 28.35 20.19
CA ALA A 405 30.47 28.27 19.52
C ALA A 405 31.62 28.03 20.52
#